data_AF-A0A3R6N996-F1
#
_entry.id   AF-A0A3R6N996-F1
#
_cell.length_a   1.000
_cell.length_b   1.000
_cell.length_c   1.000
_cell.angle_alpha   90.00
_cell.angle_beta   90.00
_cell.angle_gamma   90.00
#
_symmetry.space_group_name_H-M   'P 1'
#
loop_
_entity.id
_entity.type
_entity.pdbx_description
1 polymer ?
#
loop_
_entity_poly.entity_id
_entity_poly.type
_entity_poly.pdbx_seq_one_letter_code
_entity_poly.pdbx_strand_id
1 'polypeptide(L)' 'MAVSENNVRVPITIPKELKQQLDNLAKEDKRTFSNLCAKILSDYVQQKKDGE' A
#
# COMPACT_ATOMS: atom_id res chain seq x y z
N MET A 1 -2.02 13.77 -13.00
CA MET A 1 -1.49 12.41 -12.71
C MET A 1 -2.62 11.42 -12.92
N ALA A 2 -2.65 10.80 -14.11
CA ALA A 2 -3.64 9.79 -14.44
C ALA A 2 -3.41 8.57 -13.54
N VAL A 3 -4.42 8.20 -12.75
CA VAL A 3 -4.56 6.80 -12.35
C VAL A 3 -4.59 6.05 -13.68
N SER A 4 -3.67 5.10 -13.88
CA SER A 4 -3.75 4.24 -15.06
C SER A 4 -5.16 3.63 -15.11
N GLU A 5 -5.68 3.33 -16.31
CA GLU A 5 -7.02 2.76 -16.47
C GLU A 5 -7.25 1.49 -15.63
N ASN A 6 -6.16 0.84 -15.22
CA ASN A 6 -6.16 -0.38 -14.41
C ASN A 6 -6.13 -0.13 -12.88
N ASN A 7 -6.09 1.12 -12.41
CA ASN A 7 -5.96 1.46 -10.99
C ASN A 7 -7.25 2.09 -10.44
N VAL A 8 -7.80 1.50 -9.38
CA VAL A 8 -8.94 2.06 -8.63
C VAL A 8 -8.46 2.71 -7.34
N ARG A 9 -9.04 3.87 -6.99
CA ARG A 9 -8.77 4.53 -5.70
C ARG A 9 -9.62 3.90 -4.61
N VAL A 10 -8.98 3.42 -3.55
CA VAL A 10 -9.65 2.85 -2.38
C VAL A 10 -9.52 3.82 -1.20
N PRO A 11 -10.63 4.40 -0.70
CA PRO A 11 -10.59 5.15 0.55
C PRO A 11 -10.42 4.18 1.73
N ILE A 12 -9.42 4.42 2.58
CA ILE A 12 -9.14 3.59 3.76
C ILE A 12 -9.23 4.41 5.04
N THR A 13 -9.80 3.82 6.10
CA THR A 13 -9.82 4.40 7.44
C THR A 13 -8.88 3.61 8.32
N ILE A 14 -7.83 4.27 8.83
CA ILE A 14 -6.83 3.67 9.72
C ILE A 14 -6.50 4.64 10.86
N PRO A 15 -5.97 4.15 12.00
CA PRO A 15 -5.49 5.00 13.08
C PRO A 15 -4.43 6.01 12.57
N LYS A 16 -4.45 7.22 13.13
CA LYS A 16 -3.50 8.28 12.76
C LYS A 16 -2.04 7.87 12.99
N GLU A 17 -1.79 7.16 14.08
CA GLU A 17 -0.48 6.64 14.43
C GLU A 17 0.04 5.65 13.39
N LEU A 18 -0.81 4.69 12.98
CA LEU A 18 -0.47 3.72 11.94
C LEU A 18 -0.15 4.41 10.62
N LYS A 19 -0.94 5.42 10.24
CA LYS A 19 -0.67 6.23 9.05
C LYS A 19 0.71 6.89 9.11
N GLN A 20 1.09 7.46 10.25
CA GLN A 20 2.39 8.11 10.43
C GLN A 20 3.55 7.11 10.33
N GLN A 21 3.42 5.93 10.95
CA GLN A 21 4.43 4.88 10.85
C GLN A 21 4.63 4.42 9.41
N LEU A 22 3.54 4.18 8.68
CA LEU A 22 3.59 3.78 7.27
C LEU A 22 4.15 4.89 6.36
N ASP A 23 3.87 6.16 6.65
CA ASP A 23 4.43 7.29 5.91
C ASP A 23 5.96 7.40 6.09
N ASN A 24 6.45 7.16 7.31
CA ASN A 24 7.88 7.12 7.60
C ASN A 24 8.56 5.95 6.88
N LEU A 25 7.98 4.75 6.96
CA LEU A 25 8.49 3.58 6.23
C LEU A 25 8.51 3.81 4.71
N ALA A 26 7.47 4.45 4.17
CA ALA A 26 7.42 4.78 2.75
C ALA A 26 8.54 5.75 2.35
N LYS A 27 8.83 6.76 3.19
CA LYS A 27 9.94 7.72 2.96
C LYS A 27 11.30 7.03 2.98
N GLU A 28 11.53 6.14 3.94
CA GLU A 28 12.77 5.34 4.02
C GLU A 28 12.99 4.52 2.74
N ASP A 29 11.92 3.93 2.22
CA ASP A 29 11.91 3.18 0.96
C ASP A 29 11.97 4.05 -0.32
N LYS A 30 11.96 5.40 -0.19
CA LYS A 30 11.82 6.37 -1.29
C LYS A 30 10.55 6.16 -2.13
N ARG A 31 9.43 5.87 -1.48
CA ARG A 31 8.11 5.59 -2.08
C ARG A 31 7.04 6.51 -1.51
N THR A 32 5.93 6.60 -2.23
CA THR A 32 4.71 7.19 -1.67
C THR A 32 4.01 6.17 -0.77
N PHE A 33 3.30 6.66 0.25
CA PHE A 33 2.43 5.84 1.10
C PHE A 33 1.49 4.95 0.27
N SER A 34 0.85 5.50 -0.76
CA SER A 34 -0.07 4.76 -1.61
C SER A 34 0.59 3.57 -2.32
N ASN A 35 1.84 3.75 -2.80
CA ASN A 35 2.58 2.68 -3.47
C ASN A 35 3.05 1.61 -2.46
N LEU A 36 3.42 2.02 -1.24
CA LEU A 36 3.74 1.09 -0.16
C LEU A 36 2.51 0.21 0.17
N CYS A 37 1.34 0.83 0.36
CA CYS A 37 0.09 0.10 0.61
C CYS A 37 -0.25 -0.86 -0.53
N ALA A 38 -0.14 -0.42 -1.79
CA ALA A 38 -0.40 -1.28 -2.94
C ALA A 38 0.55 -2.50 -2.98
N LYS A 39 1.83 -2.31 -2.62
CA LYS A 39 2.80 -3.39 -2.53
C LYS A 39 2.44 -4.37 -1.41
N ILE A 40 2.18 -3.89 -0.20
CA ILE A 40 1.80 -4.74 0.94
C ILE A 40 0.57 -5.59 0.61
N LEU A 41 -0.45 -4.99 -0.03
CA LEU A 41 -1.66 -5.72 -0.45
C LEU A 41 -1.35 -6.78 -1.52
N SER A 42 -0.47 -6.47 -2.48
CA SER A 42 -0.06 -7.42 -3.52
C SER A 42 0.74 -8.58 -2.94
N ASP A 43 1.72 -8.28 -2.09
CA ASP A 43 2.56 -9.27 -1.40
C ASP A 43 1.70 -10.18 -0.51
N TYR A 44 0.71 -9.63 0.19
CA TYR A 44 -0.25 -10.40 1.00
C TYR A 44 -1.06 -11.40 0.16
N VAL A 45 -1.55 -10.97 -1.00
CA VAL A 45 -2.30 -11.85 -1.92
C VAL A 45 -1.39 -12.94 -2.50
N GLN A 46 -0.14 -12.62 -2.84
CA GLN A 46 0.83 -13.62 -3.31
C GLN A 46 1.13 -14.66 -2.23
N GLN A 47 1.48 -14.22 -1.02
CA GLN A 47 1.73 -15.14 0.12
C GLN A 47 0.55 -16.06 0.42
N LYS A 48 -0.68 -15.61 0.19
CA LYS A 48 -1.88 -16.43 0.35
C LYS A 48 -2.05 -17.48 -0.75
N LYS A 49 -1.59 -17.21 -1.97
CA LYS A 49 -1.67 -18.14 -3.11
C LYS A 49 -0.62 -19.24 -3.05
N ASP A 50 0.58 -18.96 -2.53
CA ASP A 50 1.64 -19.95 -2.36
C ASP A 50 1.37 -20.97 -1.21
N GLY A 51 0.28 -20.76 -0.46
CA GLY A 51 -0.15 -21.64 0.65
C GLY A 51 -1.31 -22.58 0.33
N GLU A 52 -1.76 -22.63 -0.94
CA GLU A 52 -2.73 -23.61 -1.48
C GLU A 52 -2.01 -24.64 -2.37
#